data_AF-A0A1G1K011-F1
#
_entry.id   AF-A0A1G1K011-F1
#
_cell.length_a   1.000
_cell.length_b   1.000
_cell.length_c   1.000
_cell.angle_alpha   90.00
_cell.angle_beta   90.00
_cell.angle_gamma   90.00
#
_symmetry.space_group_name_H-M   'P 1'
#
loop_
_entity.id
_entity.type
_entity.pdbx_description
1 polymer ?
#
loop_
_entity_poly.entity_id
_entity_poly.type
_entity_poly.pdbx_seq_one_letter_code
_entity_poly.pdbx_strand_id
1 'polypeptide(L)' 'MKWSNGAYYFGRFLQLLALLSMPSAIWVGHFGHNERGAIVIFTGSLALFFIGWLLTLFAR' A
#
# COMPACT_ATOMS: atom_id res chain seq x y z
N MET A 1 -27.53 -2.05 5.58
CA MET A 1 -26.30 -2.44 4.84
C MET A 1 -25.49 -1.20 4.44
N LYS A 2 -24.86 -0.48 5.38
CA LYS A 2 -24.03 0.73 5.11
C LYS A 2 -22.52 0.50 5.32
N TRP A 3 -22.15 -0.61 5.95
CA TRP A 3 -20.76 -0.94 6.29
C TRP A 3 -19.90 -1.36 5.09
N SER A 4 -20.50 -1.95 4.06
CA SER A 4 -19.79 -2.36 2.83
C SER A 4 -19.20 -1.17 2.09
N ASN A 5 -19.93 -0.05 1.97
CA ASN A 5 -19.44 1.12 1.26
C ASN A 5 -18.22 1.76 1.93
N GLY A 6 -18.21 1.84 3.27
CA GLY A 6 -17.07 2.38 4.02
C GLY A 6 -15.80 1.55 3.84
N ALA A 7 -15.91 0.23 3.95
CA ALA A 7 -14.79 -0.70 3.75
C ALA A 7 -14.24 -0.64 2.32
N TYR A 8 -15.11 -0.46 1.32
CA TYR A 8 -14.72 -0.31 -0.09
C TYR A 8 -13.85 0.94 -0.30
N TYR A 9 -14.32 2.12 0.12
CA TYR A 9 -13.55 3.36 -0.06
C TYR A 9 -12.26 3.36 0.76
N PHE A 10 -12.30 2.81 1.96
CA PHE A 10 -11.10 2.66 2.78
C PHE A 10 -10.07 1.72 2.12
N GLY A 11 -10.51 0.58 1.56
CA GLY A 11 -9.64 -0.32 0.81
C GLY A 11 -8.99 0.34 -0.41
N ARG A 12 -9.75 1.18 -1.15
CA ARG A 12 -9.22 1.99 -2.26
C ARG A 12 -8.20 3.03 -1.79
N PHE A 13 -8.47 3.68 -0.66
CA PHE A 13 -7.53 4.63 -0.07
C PHE A 13 -6.21 3.97 0.31
N LEU A 14 -6.24 2.78 0.92
CA LEU A 14 -5.02 2.02 1.23
C LEU A 14 -4.23 1.61 -0.01
N GLN A 15 -4.91 1.19 -1.08
CA GLN A 15 -4.26 0.89 -2.37
C GLN A 15 -3.55 2.12 -2.95
N LEU A 16 -4.18 3.30 -2.90
CA LEU A 16 -3.58 4.54 -3.37
C LEU A 16 -2.36 4.94 -2.54
N LEU A 17 -2.47 4.89 -1.21
CA LEU A 17 -1.34 5.16 -0.32
C LEU A 17 -0.16 4.20 -0.59
N ALA A 18 -0.45 2.92 -0.76
CA ALA A 18 0.56 1.93 -1.10
C ALA A 18 1.28 2.27 -2.41
N LEU A 19 0.55 2.57 -3.48
CA LEU A 19 1.13 2.94 -4.78
C LEU A 19 1.98 4.21 -4.69
N LEU A 20 1.52 5.23 -3.94
CA LEU A 20 2.26 6.48 -3.76
C LEU A 20 3.54 6.29 -2.92
N SER A 21 3.55 5.30 -2.02
CA SER A 21 4.72 4.99 -1.20
C SER A 21 5.81 4.20 -1.94
N MET A 22 5.48 3.45 -3.00
CA MET A 22 6.45 2.61 -3.73
C MET A 22 7.67 3.37 -4.29
N PRO A 23 7.53 4.57 -4.92
CA PRO A 23 8.67 5.33 -5.43
C PRO A 23 9.68 5.72 -4.36
N SER A 24 9.26 5.86 -3.09
CA SER A 24 10.16 6.21 -1.99
C SER A 24 11.19 5.10 -1.71
N ALA A 25 10.90 3.84 -2.07
CA ALA A 25 11.88 2.75 -1.99
C ALA A 25 13.06 2.99 -2.94
N ILE A 26 12.80 3.50 -4.15
CA ILE A 26 13.85 3.85 -5.11
C ILE A 26 14.71 4.96 -4.53
N TRP A 27 14.09 5.97 -3.90
CA TRP A 27 14.82 7.08 -3.30
C TRP A 27 15.78 6.60 -2.20
N VAL A 28 15.29 5.79 -1.27
CA VAL A 28 16.07 5.26 -0.14
C VAL A 28 17.17 4.30 -0.60
N GLY A 29 16.88 3.46 -1.60
CA GLY A 29 17.86 2.50 -2.13
C GLY A 29 18.94 3.20 -2.96
N HIS A 30 18.54 4.07 -3.88
CA HIS A 30 19.46 4.68 -4.85
C HIS A 30 20.24 5.85 -4.26
N PHE A 31 19.57 6.81 -3.61
CA PHE A 31 20.22 8.00 -3.05
C PHE A 31 20.70 7.79 -1.61
N GLY A 32 20.00 6.95 -0.84
CA GLY A 32 20.35 6.66 0.55
C GLY A 32 21.36 5.53 0.73
N HIS A 33 21.72 4.81 -0.35
CA HIS A 33 22.54 3.59 -0.31
C HIS A 33 22.11 2.62 0.80
N ASN A 34 20.80 2.51 1.00
CA ASN A 34 20.20 1.71 2.06
C ASN A 34 19.20 0.73 1.45
N GLU A 35 19.73 -0.39 0.95
CA GLU A 35 18.97 -1.43 0.26
C GLU A 35 17.98 -2.11 1.20
N ARG A 36 18.37 -2.27 2.48
CA ARG A 36 17.47 -2.83 3.51
C ARG A 36 16.24 -1.95 3.70
N GLY A 37 16.42 -0.65 3.82
CA GLY A 37 15.33 0.31 3.93
C GLY A 37 14.43 0.31 2.69
N ALA A 38 15.03 0.28 1.50
CA ALA A 38 14.29 0.19 0.24
C ALA A 38 13.42 -1.07 0.15
N ILE A 39 13.96 -2.23 0.53
CA ILE A 39 13.22 -3.51 0.54
C ILE A 39 12.05 -3.44 1.53
N VAL A 40 12.28 -2.92 2.73
CA VAL A 40 11.24 -2.80 3.77
C VAL A 40 10.11 -1.88 3.30
N ILE A 41 10.45 -0.74 2.69
CA ILE A 41 9.44 0.18 2.14
C ILE A 41 8.66 -0.52 1.03
N PHE A 42 9.33 -1.11 0.04
CA PHE A 42 8.68 -1.74 -1.10
C PHE A 42 7.76 -2.91 -0.69
N THR A 43 8.25 -3.81 0.17
CA THR A 43 7.47 -4.94 0.68
C THR A 43 6.33 -4.50 1.58
N GLY A 44 6.54 -3.47 2.41
CA GLY A 44 5.50 -2.85 3.22
C GLY A 44 4.39 -2.23 2.37
N SER A 45 4.75 -1.50 1.30
CA SER A 45 3.81 -0.97 0.32
C SER A 45 3.00 -2.08 -0.36
N LEU A 46 3.63 -3.18 -0.76
CA LEU A 46 2.93 -4.34 -1.35
C LEU A 46 1.94 -4.97 -0.37
N ALA A 47 2.34 -5.17 0.88
CA ALA A 47 1.46 -5.71 1.92
C ALA A 47 0.26 -4.80 2.15
N LEU A 48 0.47 -3.48 2.20
CA LEU A 48 -0.60 -2.49 2.36
C LEU A 48 -1.57 -2.49 1.17
N PHE A 49 -1.04 -2.59 -0.05
CA PHE A 49 -1.84 -2.72 -1.26
C PHE A 49 -2.73 -3.97 -1.22
N PHE A 50 -2.14 -5.10 -0.81
CA PHE A 50 -2.83 -6.38 -0.70
C PHE A 50 -3.96 -6.33 0.34
N ILE A 51 -3.72 -5.73 1.52
CA ILE A 51 -4.75 -5.52 2.54
C ILE A 51 -5.89 -4.64 1.97
N GLY A 52 -5.56 -3.54 1.29
CA GLY A 52 -6.55 -2.69 0.63
C GLY A 52 -7.35 -3.43 -0.44
N TRP A 53 -6.72 -4.34 -1.18
CA TRP A 53 -7.38 -5.20 -2.17
C TRP A 53 -8.35 -6.18 -1.51
N LEU A 54 -7.95 -6.88 -0.44
CA LEU A 54 -8.83 -7.77 0.31
C LEU A 54 -10.05 -7.03 0.85
N LEU A 55 -9.85 -5.85 1.46
CA LEU A 55 -10.95 -5.02 1.97
C LEU A 55 -11.92 -4.61 0.86
N THR A 56 -11.41 -4.27 -0.32
CA THR A 56 -12.22 -3.93 -1.49
C THR A 56 -12.99 -5.14 -2.02
N LEU A 57 -12.36 -6.32 -2.00
CA LEU A 57 -12.94 -7.58 -2.47
C LEU A 57 -14.11 -8.03 -1.60
N PHE A 58 -13.95 -8.01 -0.28
CA PHE A 58 -15.00 -8.42 0.67
C PHE A 58 -16.11 -7.38 0.84
N ALA A 59 -15.87 -6.13 0.44
CA ALA A 59 -16.84 -5.05 0.49
C ALA A 59 -17.73 -4.95 -0.75
N ARG A 60 -17.39 -5.69 -1.82
CA ARG A 60 -18.15 -5.76 -3.06
C ARG A 60 -19.30 -6.76 -2.95
#